data_AF-A0A4R4YFG5-F1
#
_entry.id   AF-A0A4R4YFG5-F1
#
_cell.length_a   1.000
_cell.length_b   1.000
_cell.length_c   1.000
_cell.angle_alpha   90.00
_cell.angle_beta   90.00
_cell.angle_gamma   90.00
#
_symmetry.space_group_name_H-M   'P 1'
#
loop_
_entity.id
_entity.type
_entity.pdbx_description
1 polymer ?
#
loop_
_entity_poly.entity_id
_entity_poly.type
_entity_poly.pdbx_seq_one_letter_code
_entity_poly.pdbx_strand_id
1 'polypeptide(L)' 'MTDITALWQRKAQGPALLLRPDDRDAEYRVDIDGETPHVVRGSTVDLARWLSGRGSGDLKAEGGELPKLGGWL' A
#
# COMPACT_ATOMS: atom_id res chain seq x y z
N MET A 1 16.35 17.51 17.56
CA MET A 1 14.92 17.24 17.83
C MET A 1 14.35 16.76 16.51
N THR A 2 14.20 15.44 16.36
CA THR A 2 13.93 14.81 15.06
C THR A 2 12.49 15.10 14.66
N ASP A 3 12.35 15.84 13.56
CA ASP A 3 11.08 16.27 12.99
C ASP A 3 10.25 15.04 12.62
N ILE A 4 9.27 14.71 13.46
CA ILE A 4 8.36 13.57 13.27
C ILE A 4 7.69 13.70 11.89
N THR A 5 7.33 14.91 11.50
CA THR A 5 6.81 15.30 10.19
C THR A 5 7.67 14.86 9.01
N ALA A 6 9.00 15.01 9.09
CA ALA A 6 9.92 14.53 8.05
C ALA A 6 9.99 12.99 8.00
N LEU A 7 9.87 12.32 9.14
CA LEU A 7 9.79 10.85 9.21
C LEU A 7 8.48 10.33 8.59
N TRP A 8 7.37 11.05 8.78
CA TRP A 8 6.08 10.72 8.18
C TRP A 8 6.05 10.99 6.66
N GLN A 9 6.61 12.11 6.19
CA GLN A 9 6.80 12.36 4.75
C GLN A 9 7.74 11.34 4.10
N ARG A 10 8.77 10.88 4.82
CA ARG A 10 9.65 9.80 4.35
C ARG A 10 9.00 8.41 4.45
N LYS A 11 7.99 8.22 5.31
CA LYS A 11 7.15 7.01 5.33
C LYS A 11 6.13 6.98 4.19
N ALA A 12 5.74 8.14 3.69
CA ALA A 12 4.87 8.32 2.52
C ALA A 12 5.62 8.16 1.18
N GLN A 13 6.77 7.46 1.15
CA GLN A 13 7.54 7.19 -0.07
C GLN A 13 6.98 6.02 -0.91
N GLY A 14 5.82 5.45 -0.53
CA GLY A 14 5.11 4.48 -1.36
C GLY A 14 4.17 5.20 -2.33
N PRO A 15 3.77 4.56 -3.44
CA PRO A 15 2.78 5.14 -4.33
C PRO A 15 1.42 5.28 -3.64
N ALA A 16 0.52 6.08 -4.19
CA ALA A 16 -0.87 6.11 -3.76
C ALA A 16 -1.51 4.72 -3.97
N LEU A 17 -2.24 4.21 -2.97
CA LEU A 17 -2.83 2.87 -2.99
C LEU A 17 -4.31 2.90 -2.61
N LEU A 18 -5.08 2.04 -3.24
CA LEU A 18 -6.42 1.66 -2.81
C LEU A 18 -6.47 0.15 -2.60
N LEU A 19 -6.58 -0.28 -1.35
CA LEU A 19 -6.60 -1.68 -0.96
C LEU A 19 -8.05 -2.14 -0.80
N ARG A 20 -8.41 -3.20 -1.51
CA ARG A 20 -9.73 -3.82 -1.54
C ARG A 20 -9.63 -5.28 -1.13
N PRO A 21 -9.75 -5.57 0.17
CA PRO A 21 -9.86 -6.95 0.62
C PRO A 21 -11.07 -7.66 0.01
N ASP A 22 -10.89 -8.92 -0.39
CA ASP A 22 -11.99 -9.78 -0.89
C ASP A 22 -12.78 -10.45 0.23
N ASP A 23 -12.09 -10.73 1.35
CA ASP A 23 -12.62 -11.44 2.52
C ASP A 23 -13.44 -10.55 3.46
N ARG A 24 -13.52 -9.23 3.20
CA ARG A 24 -14.32 -8.28 3.98
C ARG A 24 -14.76 -7.10 3.14
N ASP A 25 -15.94 -6.58 3.45
CA ASP A 25 -16.45 -5.34 2.84
C ASP A 25 -15.77 -4.12 3.51
N ALA A 26 -14.52 -3.86 3.12
CA ALA A 26 -13.75 -2.71 3.57
C ALA A 26 -12.87 -2.19 2.44
N GLU A 27 -12.61 -0.88 2.43
CA GLU A 27 -11.65 -0.26 1.53
C GLU A 27 -10.65 0.56 2.35
N TYR A 28 -9.35 0.36 2.12
CA TYR A 28 -8.29 1.12 2.78
C TYR A 28 -7.55 1.95 1.74
N ARG A 29 -7.55 3.27 1.91
CA ARG A 29 -6.92 4.19 0.98
C ARG A 29 -5.67 4.81 1.61
N VAL A 30 -4.59 4.81 0.84
CA VAL A 30 -3.34 5.50 1.16
C VAL A 30 -3.15 6.55 0.08
N ASP A 31 -3.47 7.80 0.41
CA ASP A 31 -3.32 8.92 -0.51
C ASP A 31 -1.92 9.53 -0.43
N ILE A 32 -1.34 9.79 -1.59
CA ILE A 32 -0.13 10.60 -1.78
C ILE A 32 -0.55 11.78 -2.65
N ASP A 33 -0.18 12.99 -2.23
CA ASP A 33 -0.63 14.23 -2.88
C ASP A 33 -0.27 14.24 -4.38
N GLY A 34 -1.28 14.40 -5.24
CA GLY A 34 -1.12 14.48 -6.69
C GLY A 34 -1.03 13.16 -7.46
N GLU A 35 -1.13 12.00 -6.82
CA GLU A 35 -1.01 10.69 -7.48
C GLU A 35 -2.33 9.91 -7.54
N THR A 36 -2.61 9.26 -8.67
CA THR A 36 -3.76 8.37 -8.82
C THR A 36 -3.50 7.05 -8.11
N PRO A 37 -4.37 6.61 -7.19
CA PRO A 37 -4.10 5.42 -6.39
C PRO A 37 -4.13 4.13 -7.22
N HIS A 38 -3.12 3.28 -7.04
CA HIS A 38 -3.10 1.92 -7.55
C HIS A 38 -4.05 1.04 -6.76
N VAL A 39 -5.03 0.46 -7.46
CA VAL A 39 -6.00 -0.43 -6.83
C VAL A 39 -5.42 -1.85 -6.72
N VAL A 40 -5.34 -2.36 -5.50
CA VAL A 40 -4.82 -3.70 -5.17
C VAL A 40 -5.87 -4.50 -4.43
N ARG A 41 -6.12 -5.73 -4.87
CA ARG A 41 -7.14 -6.64 -4.38
C ARG A 41 -6.54 -7.95 -3.86
N GLY A 42 -7.17 -8.54 -2.86
CA GLY A 42 -6.85 -9.88 -2.36
C GLY A 42 -7.24 -10.08 -0.89
N SER A 43 -6.78 -11.14 -0.24
CA SER A 43 -7.10 -11.38 1.17
C SER A 43 -6.46 -10.31 2.06
N THR A 44 -7.09 -9.98 3.19
CA THR A 44 -6.50 -9.00 4.13
C THR A 44 -5.13 -9.44 4.64
N VAL A 45 -4.94 -10.74 4.85
CA VAL A 45 -3.65 -11.30 5.29
C VAL A 45 -2.55 -11.06 4.25
N ASP A 46 -2.84 -11.30 2.97
CA ASP A 46 -1.92 -11.06 1.88
C ASP A 46 -1.62 -9.56 1.70
N LEU A 47 -2.65 -8.70 1.80
CA LEU A 47 -2.49 -7.25 1.77
C LEU A 47 -1.55 -6.78 2.89
N ALA A 48 -1.78 -7.22 4.13
CA ALA A 48 -0.94 -6.85 5.28
C ALA A 48 0.49 -7.41 5.16
N ARG A 49 0.64 -8.63 4.64
CA ARG A 49 1.94 -9.26 4.39
C ARG A 49 2.75 -8.48 3.34
N TRP A 50 2.09 -8.10 2.25
CA TRP A 50 2.67 -7.30 1.18
C TRP A 50 3.08 -5.90 1.66
N LEU A 51 2.19 -5.20 2.37
CA LEU A 51 2.49 -3.90 2.98
C LEU A 51 3.70 -3.94 3.93
N SER A 52 3.90 -5.08 4.61
CA SER A 52 5.04 -5.30 5.50
C SER A 52 6.32 -5.73 4.77
N GLY A 53 6.33 -5.76 3.42
CA GLY A 53 7.46 -6.19 2.61
C GLY A 53 7.75 -7.70 2.65
N ARG A 54 6.81 -8.52 3.14
CA ARG A 54 7.00 -9.98 3.32
C ARG A 54 6.50 -10.82 2.14
N GLY A 55 6.42 -10.19 0.96
CA GLY A 55 5.95 -10.80 -0.29
C GLY A 55 4.48 -10.48 -0.62
N SER A 56 4.16 -10.55 -1.91
CA SER A 56 2.89 -10.14 -2.50
C SER A 56 1.79 -11.20 -2.53
N GLY A 57 2.05 -12.44 -2.11
CA GLY A 57 1.03 -13.50 -2.12
C GLY A 57 0.31 -13.64 -3.48
N ASP A 58 -1.02 -13.81 -3.43
CA ASP A 58 -1.92 -13.86 -4.60
C ASP A 58 -2.60 -12.50 -4.90
N LEU A 59 -1.96 -11.39 -4.51
CA LEU A 59 -2.54 -10.06 -4.73
C LEU A 59 -2.62 -9.71 -6.22
N LYS A 60 -3.68 -8.98 -6.58
CA LYS A 60 -3.94 -8.52 -7.94
C LYS A 60 -4.00 -7.01 -7.98
N ALA A 61 -3.24 -6.39 -8.89
CA ALA A 61 -3.36 -4.97 -9.20
C ALA A 61 -4.28 -4.80 -10.41
N GLU A 62 -5.19 -3.81 -10.37
CA GLU A 62 -6.05 -3.52 -11.53
C GLU A 62 -5.24 -2.93 -12.70
N GLY A 63 -4.05 -2.40 -12.44
CA GLY A 63 -3.07 -1.94 -13.43
C GLY A 63 -2.09 -3.02 -13.91
N GLY A 64 -2.31 -4.29 -13.56
CA GLY A 64 -1.45 -5.41 -13.93
C GLY A 64 -0.38 -5.73 -12.89
N GLU A 65 0.71 -4.94 -12.84
CA GLU A 65 1.81 -5.19 -11.90
C GLU A 65 1.54 -4.52 -10.54
N LEU A 66 1.92 -5.21 -9.46
CA LEU A 66 1.84 -4.63 -8.12
C LEU A 66 2.86 -3.51 -7.97
N PRO A 67 2.45 -2.34 -7.46
CA PRO A 67 3.37 -1.24 -7.26
C PRO A 67 4.49 -1.64 -6.29
N LYS A 68 5.71 -1.17 -6.55
CA LYS A 68 6.82 -1.36 -5.61
C LYS A 68 6.57 -0.49 -4.38
N LEU A 69 6.34 -1.13 -3.25
CA LEU A 69 6.29 -0.45 -1.97
C LEU A 69 7.70 0.04 -1.63
N GLY A 70 7.85 1.34 -1.39
CA GLY A 70 9.03 1.87 -0.71
C GLY A 70 9.19 1.11 0.59
N GLY A 71 10.34 0.47 0.80
CA GLY A 71 10.57 -0.40 1.94
C GLY A 71 10.18 0.31 3.24
N TRP A 72 9.25 -0.28 4.00
CA TRP A 72 9.01 0.10 5.38
C TRP A 72 10.17 -0.41 6.24
N LEU A 73 11.37 0.16 6.04
CA LEU A 73 12.57 0.00 6.87
C LEU A 73 13.47 1.23 6.72
#